data_AF-A0A2H6N0M6-F1
#
_entry.id   AF-A0A2H6N0M6-F1
#
_cell.length_a   1.000
_cell.length_b   1.000
_cell.length_c   1.000
_cell.angle_alpha   90.00
_cell.angle_beta   90.00
_cell.angle_gamma   90.00
#
_symmetry.space_group_name_H-M   'P 1'
#
loop_
_entity.id
_entity.type
_entity.pdbx_description
1 polymer ?
#
loop_
_entity_poly.entity_id
_entity_poly.type
_entity_poly.pdbx_seq_one_letter_code
_entity_poly.pdbx_strand_id
1 'polypeptide(L)'
;IKLDKKFFEELNRIVTKFIWLGKKARINLRMLQDSRSRGSFGLPKWELYYQAAVLTWIREWINLKNKRILTVEGNGLQAGWHAFYGIKEIRHIHIFTDIR
;
A
#
# COMPACT_ATOMS: atom_id res chain seq x y z
N ILE A 1 6.43 7.22 -1.59
CA ILE A 1 7.70 6.65 -2.11
C ILE A 1 7.41 6.03 -3.47
N LYS A 2 7.93 6.63 -4.54
CA LYS A 2 7.76 6.11 -5.90
C LYS A 2 8.90 5.12 -6.17
N LEU A 3 8.57 3.85 -6.37
CA LEU A 3 9.54 2.84 -6.78
C LEU A 3 9.90 3.06 -8.26
N ASP A 4 11.16 2.85 -8.60
CA ASP A 4 11.61 2.92 -9.99
C ASP A 4 11.09 1.73 -10.80
N LYS A 5 10.86 1.93 -12.10
CA LYS A 5 10.38 0.85 -12.98
C LYS A 5 11.37 -0.30 -13.08
N LYS A 6 12.67 0.00 -13.01
CA LYS A 6 13.75 -1.00 -13.04
C LYS A 6 13.60 -2.06 -11.94
N PHE A 7 13.12 -1.65 -10.75
CA PHE A 7 12.88 -2.58 -9.66
C PHE A 7 11.85 -3.64 -10.02
N PHE A 8 10.74 -3.25 -10.66
CA PHE A 8 9.70 -4.19 -11.09
C PHE A 8 10.15 -5.07 -12.25
N GLU A 9 10.99 -4.56 -13.15
CA GLU A 9 11.62 -5.35 -14.22
C GLU A 9 12.55 -6.42 -13.65
N GLU A 10 13.35 -6.07 -12.64
CA GLU A 10 14.24 -7.00 -11.95
C GLU A 10 13.45 -8.07 -11.18
N LEU A 11 12.38 -7.68 -10.48
CA LEU A 11 11.44 -8.63 -9.87
C LEU A 11 10.84 -9.59 -10.90
N ASN A 12 10.38 -9.09 -12.04
CA ASN A 12 9.89 -9.93 -13.13
C ASN A 12 10.96 -10.92 -13.61
N ARG A 13 12.23 -10.50 -13.71
CA ARG A 13 13.35 -11.35 -14.11
C ARG A 13 13.62 -12.45 -13.09
N ILE A 14 13.66 -12.11 -11.80
CA ILE A 14 13.87 -13.08 -10.70
C ILE A 14 12.74 -14.11 -10.67
N VAL A 15 11.49 -13.66 -10.70
CA VAL A 15 10.30 -14.53 -10.70
C VAL A 15 10.27 -15.42 -11.94
N THR A 16 10.57 -14.88 -13.11
CA THR A 16 10.64 -15.67 -14.35
C THR A 16 11.73 -16.73 -14.25
N LYS A 17 12.92 -16.37 -13.76
CA LYS A 17 14.02 -17.31 -13.54
C LYS A 17 13.63 -18.40 -12.53
N PHE A 18 12.89 -18.05 -11.49
CA PHE A 18 12.38 -18.99 -10.50
C PHE A 18 11.37 -19.98 -11.10
N ILE A 19 10.36 -19.49 -11.82
CA ILE A 19 9.33 -20.34 -12.47
C ILE A 19 9.97 -21.34 -13.43
N TRP A 20 10.97 -20.91 -14.20
CA TRP A 20 11.64 -21.76 -15.17
C TRP A 20 12.86 -22.50 -14.62
N LEU A 21 13.16 -22.39 -13.32
CA LEU A 21 14.32 -23.00 -12.67
C LEU A 21 15.64 -22.68 -13.40
N GLY A 22 15.80 -21.43 -13.87
CA GLY A 22 16.96 -20.99 -14.65
C GLY A 22 16.97 -21.40 -16.12
N LYS A 23 15.97 -22.18 -16.58
CA LYS A 23 15.83 -22.56 -17.99
C LYS A 23 15.21 -21.42 -18.81
N LYS A 24 15.32 -21.52 -20.13
CA LYS A 24 14.69 -20.57 -21.06
C LYS A 24 13.16 -20.58 -20.87
N ALA A 25 12.58 -19.38 -20.75
CA ALA A 25 11.14 -19.21 -20.62
C ALA A 25 10.40 -19.80 -21.83
N ARG A 26 9.39 -20.63 -21.57
CA ARG A 26 8.57 -21.25 -22.64
C ARG A 26 7.30 -20.47 -22.94
N ILE A 27 6.84 -19.68 -21.98
CA ILE A 27 5.61 -18.88 -22.09
C ILE A 27 5.98 -17.41 -21.86
N ASN A 28 5.36 -16.52 -22.64
CA ASN A 28 5.55 -15.09 -22.48
C ASN A 28 5.03 -14.62 -21.11
N LEU A 29 5.76 -13.70 -20.46
CA LEU A 29 5.36 -13.10 -19.19
C LEU A 29 3.96 -12.49 -19.23
N ARG A 30 3.57 -11.84 -20.34
CA ARG A 30 2.22 -11.27 -20.49
C ARG A 30 1.15 -12.34 -20.41
N MET A 31 1.41 -13.52 -21.00
CA MET A 31 0.49 -14.64 -20.90
C MET A 31 0.43 -15.12 -19.46
N LEU A 32 1.58 -15.34 -18.79
CA LEU A 32 1.63 -15.76 -17.38
C LEU A 32 0.84 -14.81 -16.44
N GLN A 33 0.81 -13.52 -16.76
CA GLN A 33 0.10 -12.49 -16.00
C GLN A 33 -1.40 -12.35 -16.33
N ASP A 34 -1.88 -13.07 -17.33
CA ASP A 34 -3.29 -13.05 -17.70
C ASP A 34 -4.16 -13.78 -16.67
N SER A 35 -5.47 -13.55 -16.71
CA SER A 35 -6.40 -14.13 -15.75
C SER A 35 -6.43 -15.66 -15.81
N ARG A 36 -6.61 -16.30 -14.65
CA ARG A 36 -6.79 -17.76 -14.57
C ARG A 36 -8.01 -18.25 -15.36
N SER A 37 -9.03 -17.40 -15.54
CA SER A 37 -10.21 -17.71 -16.35
C SER A 37 -9.87 -18.00 -17.82
N ARG A 38 -8.74 -17.51 -18.32
CA ARG A 38 -8.25 -17.79 -19.68
C ARG A 38 -7.26 -18.97 -19.71
N GLY A 39 -7.13 -19.72 -18.61
CA GLY A 39 -6.21 -20.85 -18.51
C GLY A 39 -4.75 -20.45 -18.24
N SER A 40 -4.51 -19.22 -17.82
CA SER A 40 -3.18 -18.75 -17.45
C SER A 40 -2.85 -18.98 -15.96
N PHE A 41 -1.59 -18.74 -15.58
CA PHE A 41 -1.08 -18.86 -14.22
C PHE A 41 -1.69 -17.82 -13.25
N GLY A 42 -2.04 -16.62 -13.76
CA GLY A 42 -2.56 -15.53 -12.93
C GLY A 42 -1.47 -14.81 -12.13
N LEU A 43 -0.27 -14.67 -12.70
CA LEU A 43 0.81 -13.92 -12.06
C LEU A 43 0.41 -12.44 -11.93
N PRO A 44 0.54 -11.81 -10.75
CA PRO A 44 0.26 -10.39 -10.63
C PRO A 44 1.24 -9.56 -11.46
N LYS A 45 0.75 -8.46 -12.02
CA LYS A 45 1.62 -7.37 -12.51
C LYS A 45 2.14 -6.63 -11.29
N TRP A 46 3.42 -6.81 -10.96
CA TRP A 46 4.00 -6.33 -9.70
C TRP A 46 3.85 -4.82 -9.46
N GLU A 47 3.98 -4.00 -10.51
CA GLU A 47 3.77 -2.56 -10.41
C GLU A 47 2.33 -2.21 -9.99
N LEU A 48 1.35 -2.82 -10.66
CA LEU A 48 -0.07 -2.63 -10.36
C LEU A 48 -0.41 -3.18 -8.96
N TYR A 49 0.13 -4.34 -8.61
CA TYR A 49 -0.08 -4.98 -7.32
C TYR A 49 0.47 -4.11 -6.18
N TYR A 50 1.67 -3.55 -6.34
CA TYR A 50 2.25 -2.62 -5.39
C TYR A 50 1.36 -1.38 -5.20
N GLN A 51 0.90 -0.78 -6.29
CA GLN A 51 0.00 0.37 -6.23
C GLN A 51 -1.30 0.03 -5.49
N ALA A 52 -1.92 -1.10 -5.82
CA ALA A 52 -3.14 -1.55 -5.17
C ALA A 52 -2.92 -1.82 -3.67
N ALA A 53 -1.79 -2.42 -3.29
CA ALA A 53 -1.43 -2.66 -1.89
C ALA A 53 -1.25 -1.35 -1.12
N VAL A 54 -0.54 -0.37 -1.69
CA VAL A 54 -0.37 0.96 -1.09
C VAL A 54 -1.71 1.66 -0.92
N LEU A 55 -2.58 1.62 -1.93
CA LEU A 55 -3.92 2.22 -1.84
C LEU A 55 -4.80 1.53 -0.79
N THR A 56 -4.73 0.19 -0.70
CA THR A 56 -5.44 -0.57 0.32
C THR A 56 -4.95 -0.18 1.71
N TRP A 57 -3.64 -0.02 1.88
CA TRP A 57 -3.05 0.44 3.13
C TRP A 57 -3.53 1.84 3.52
N ILE A 58 -3.50 2.80 2.58
CA ILE A 58 -4.00 4.16 2.80
C ILE A 58 -5.49 4.15 3.17
N ARG A 59 -6.29 3.33 2.50
CA ARG A 59 -7.72 3.18 2.81
C ARG A 59 -7.95 2.70 4.24
N GLU A 60 -7.21 1.69 4.68
CA GLU A 60 -7.31 1.17 6.05
C GLU A 60 -6.89 2.24 7.08
N TRP A 61 -5.84 3.00 6.77
CA TRP A 61 -5.38 4.13 7.58
C TRP A 61 -6.44 5.21 7.72
N ILE A 62 -7.08 5.63 6.62
CA ILE A 62 -8.12 6.67 6.66
C ILE A 62 -9.36 6.20 7.45
N ASN A 63 -9.71 4.92 7.33
CA ASN A 63 -10.94 4.41 7.96
C ASN A 63 -10.82 4.27 9.48
N LEU A 64 -9.61 4.15 10.04
CA LEU A 64 -9.35 4.04 11.49
C LEU A 64 -10.19 2.97 12.21
N LYS A 65 -10.71 1.98 11.49
CA LYS A 65 -11.53 0.89 12.07
C LYS A 65 -10.66 -0.21 12.67
N ASN A 66 -9.41 -0.31 12.22
CA ASN A 66 -8.52 -1.39 12.61
C ASN A 66 -7.75 -1.05 13.89
N LYS A 67 -8.25 -1.53 15.03
CA LYS A 67 -7.66 -1.32 16.36
C LYS A 67 -6.19 -1.77 16.45
N ARG A 68 -5.76 -2.76 15.67
CA ARG A 68 -4.36 -3.22 15.66
C ARG A 68 -3.44 -2.19 15.01
N ILE A 69 -3.86 -1.60 13.90
CA ILE A 69 -3.11 -0.54 13.20
C ILE A 69 -2.99 0.69 14.13
N LEU A 70 -4.10 1.10 14.74
CA LEU A 70 -4.14 2.19 15.73
C LEU A 70 -3.21 1.97 16.93
N THR A 71 -3.05 0.71 17.37
CA THR A 71 -2.19 0.38 18.50
C THR A 71 -0.71 0.52 18.13
N VAL A 72 -0.33 0.12 16.91
CA VAL A 72 1.05 0.28 16.40
C VAL A 72 1.41 1.75 16.18
N GLU A 73 0.42 2.57 15.82
CA GLU A 73 0.58 4.03 15.66
C GLU A 73 0.69 4.78 16.98
N GLY A 74 0.38 4.13 18.11
CA GLY A 74 0.33 4.80 19.40
C GLY A 74 -0.84 5.77 19.51
N ASN A 75 -2.04 5.39 19.05
CA ASN A 75 -3.27 6.21 19.08
C ASN A 75 -3.67 6.76 20.48
N GLY A 76 -3.07 6.24 21.57
CA GLY A 76 -3.22 6.78 22.93
C GLY A 76 -2.19 7.84 23.32
N LEU A 77 -1.19 8.09 22.48
CA LEU A 77 -0.18 9.15 22.65
C LEU A 77 -0.64 10.36 21.84
N GLN A 78 -0.65 11.53 22.45
CA GLN A 78 -1.10 12.82 21.90
C GLN A 78 -0.29 13.32 20.67
N ALA A 79 0.56 12.46 20.09
CA ALA A 79 1.58 12.77 19.08
C ALA A 79 1.41 12.01 17.74
N GLY A 80 0.30 11.27 17.54
CA GLY A 80 0.01 10.66 16.24
C GLY A 80 -0.33 11.70 15.16
N TRP A 81 -0.15 11.37 13.87
CA TRP A 81 -0.50 12.25 12.75
C TRP A 81 -1.96 12.75 12.78
N HIS A 82 -2.86 12.01 13.42
CA HIS A 82 -4.25 12.41 13.64
C HIS A 82 -4.41 13.62 14.57
N ALA A 83 -3.49 13.85 15.51
CA ALA A 83 -3.47 15.05 16.33
C ALA A 83 -3.29 16.32 15.48
N PHE A 84 -2.51 16.24 14.39
CA PHE A 84 -2.29 17.38 13.50
C PHE A 84 -3.55 17.85 12.76
N TYR A 85 -4.51 16.95 12.50
CA TYR A 85 -5.80 17.33 11.91
C TYR A 85 -6.73 17.96 12.95
N GLY A 86 -6.80 17.40 14.17
CA GLY A 86 -7.61 17.95 15.27
C GLY A 86 -7.14 19.32 15.77
N ILE A 87 -5.85 19.66 15.63
CA ILE A 87 -5.29 20.94 16.08
C ILE A 87 -5.70 22.13 15.17
N LYS A 88 -6.15 21.89 13.92
CA LYS A 88 -6.68 22.98 13.07
C LYS A 88 -8.07 23.42 13.50
N GLU A 89 -8.90 22.49 13.97
CA GLU A 89 -10.30 22.77 14.31
C GLU A 89 -10.43 23.36 15.73
N ILE A 90 -9.53 22.98 16.64
CA ILE A 90 -9.52 23.49 18.03
C ILE A 90 -9.04 24.94 18.14
N ARG A 91 -8.29 25.47 17.15
CA ARG A 91 -7.86 26.88 17.16
C ARG A 91 -8.99 27.88 16.93
N HIS A 92 -10.15 27.45 16.46
CA HIS A 92 -11.33 28.32 16.31
C HIS A 92 -12.24 28.34 17.55
N ILE A 93 -12.05 27.42 18.50
CA ILE A 93 -12.94 27.27 19.67
C ILE A 93 -12.30 27.86 20.96
N HIS A 94 -10.99 28.12 20.96
CA HIS A 94 -10.26 28.64 22.13
C HIS A 94 -10.25 30.17 22.30
N ILE A 95 -11.10 30.92 21.59
CA ILE A 95 -11.24 32.38 21.78
C ILE A 95 -12.47 32.79 22.61
N PHE A 96 -13.27 31.84 23.12
CA PHE A 96 -14.53 32.17 23.83
C PHE A 96 -14.71 31.55 25.22
N THR A 97 -13.66 31.06 25.88
CA THR A 97 -13.78 30.54 27.26
C THR A 97 -12.84 31.16 28.28
N ASP A 98 -12.37 32.39 28.04
CA ASP A 98 -11.73 33.18 29.10
C ASP A 98 -12.11 34.66 29.01
N ILE A 99 -13.30 34.98 29.53
CA ILE A 99 -13.64 36.31 30.04
C ILE A 99 -14.42 36.09 31.34
N ARG A 100 -13.69 36.20 32.45
CA ARG A 100 -14.23 36.72 33.71
C ARG A 100 -14.05 38.23 33.71
#